data_AF-A0A958UMN7-F1
#
_entry.id   AF-A0A958UMN7-F1
#
_cell.length_a   1.000
_cell.length_b   1.000
_cell.length_c   1.000
_cell.angle_alpha   90.00
_cell.angle_beta   90.00
_cell.angle_gamma   90.00
#
_symmetry.space_group_name_H-M   'P 1'
#
loop_
_entity.id
_entity.type
_entity.pdbx_description
1 polymer ?
#
loop_
_entity_poly.entity_id
_entity_poly.type
_entity_poly.pdbx_seq_one_letter_code
_entity_poly.pdbx_strand_id
1 'polypeptide(L)'
;LSAIGFGSLKLYESQVQKFNLAERQKANSLVENQIQEATFVIENPLPVLSLQLPKHTGMYHIVAGAYRMEENAAKKVEQLREKGYSPLKMEPTKYGLYQVLYASFEDRSDALNKLREIQKTDNKDAWMLIQEIQ
;
A
#
# COMPACT_ATOMS: atom_id res chain seq x y z
N LEU A 1 31.93 22.62 -71.94
CA LEU A 1 32.57 22.75 -70.61
C LEU A 1 31.58 22.77 -69.43
N SER A 2 30.26 22.84 -69.65
CA SER A 2 29.25 22.93 -68.57
C SER A 2 28.98 21.60 -67.85
N ALA A 3 28.88 20.48 -68.57
CA ALA A 3 28.46 19.20 -67.98
C ALA A 3 29.43 18.63 -66.92
N ILE A 4 30.74 18.89 -67.07
CA ILE A 4 31.78 18.41 -66.12
C ILE A 4 31.65 19.12 -64.77
N GLY A 5 31.38 20.44 -64.76
CA GLY A 5 31.21 21.22 -63.54
C GLY A 5 29.94 20.87 -62.74
N PHE A 6 28.85 20.49 -63.43
CA PHE A 6 27.63 20.04 -62.76
C PHE A 6 27.79 18.65 -62.11
N GLY A 7 28.55 17.74 -62.74
CA GLY A 7 28.81 16.42 -62.17
C GLY A 7 29.65 16.47 -60.90
N SER A 8 30.71 17.29 -60.88
CA SER A 8 31.58 17.44 -59.71
C SER A 8 30.87 18.09 -58.52
N LEU A 9 30.00 19.09 -58.76
CA LEU A 9 29.22 19.73 -57.69
C LEU A 9 28.23 18.74 -57.05
N LYS A 10 27.54 17.91 -57.86
CA LYS A 10 26.64 16.87 -57.35
C LYS A 10 27.35 15.80 -56.53
N LEU A 11 28.57 15.41 -56.93
CA LEU A 11 29.38 14.44 -56.17
C LEU A 11 29.81 15.02 -54.83
N TYR A 12 30.24 16.28 -54.79
CA TYR A 12 30.61 16.96 -53.55
C TYR A 12 29.42 17.07 -52.59
N GLU A 13 28.27 17.52 -53.09
CA GLU A 13 27.03 17.59 -52.30
C GLU A 13 26.62 16.22 -51.76
N SER A 14 26.69 15.17 -52.58
CA SER A 14 26.40 13.80 -52.15
C SER A 14 27.34 13.32 -51.03
N GLN A 15 28.63 13.65 -51.10
CA GLN A 15 29.58 13.28 -50.05
C GLN A 15 29.30 14.00 -48.72
N VAL A 16 28.98 15.30 -48.77
CA VAL A 16 28.62 16.07 -47.58
C VAL A 16 27.34 15.53 -46.94
N GLN A 17 26.32 15.20 -47.74
CA GLN A 17 25.08 14.60 -47.24
C GLN A 17 25.32 13.24 -46.57
N LYS A 18 26.17 12.38 -47.16
CA LYS A 18 26.55 11.09 -46.58
C LYS A 18 27.30 11.24 -45.26
N PHE A 19 28.24 12.19 -45.19
CA PHE A 19 28.97 12.47 -43.96
C PHE A 19 28.05 12.96 -42.84
N ASN A 20 27.15 13.91 -43.16
CA ASN A 20 26.16 14.41 -42.21
C ASN A 20 25.21 13.32 -41.70
N LEU A 21 24.84 12.36 -42.56
CA LEU A 21 24.01 11.22 -42.17
C LEU A 21 24.76 10.28 -41.22
N ALA A 22 26.03 9.97 -41.51
CA ALA A 22 26.85 9.11 -40.67
C ALA A 22 27.08 9.72 -39.27
N GLU A 23 27.35 11.02 -39.19
CA GLU A 23 27.50 11.72 -37.90
C GLU A 23 26.18 11.76 -37.12
N ARG A 24 25.04 11.95 -37.79
CA ARG A 24 23.71 11.87 -37.15
C ARG A 24 23.44 10.47 -36.59
N GLN A 25 23.76 9.43 -37.35
CA GLN A 25 23.60 8.05 -36.89
C GLN A 25 24.46 7.76 -35.67
N LYS A 26 25.71 8.23 -35.68
CA LYS A 26 26.64 8.09 -34.56
C LYS A 26 26.18 8.87 -33.31
N ALA A 27 25.65 10.09 -33.48
CA ALA A 27 25.09 10.87 -32.39
C ALA A 27 23.87 10.16 -31.77
N ASN A 28 22.97 9.64 -32.61
CA ASN A 28 21.80 8.90 -32.14
C ASN A 28 22.20 7.63 -31.36
N SER A 29 23.18 6.87 -31.82
CA SER A 29 23.63 5.67 -31.11
C SER A 29 24.29 5.99 -29.76
N LEU A 30 25.02 7.12 -29.67
CA LEU A 30 25.59 7.58 -28.40
C LEU A 30 24.51 8.01 -27.41
N VAL A 31 23.47 8.70 -27.88
CA VAL A 31 22.31 9.09 -27.06
C VAL A 31 21.56 7.84 -26.57
N GLU A 32 21.30 6.88 -27.45
CA GLU A 32 20.66 5.61 -27.09
C GLU A 32 21.46 4.82 -26.05
N ASN A 33 22.79 4.74 -26.21
CA ASN A 33 23.66 4.06 -25.24
C ASN A 33 23.63 4.76 -23.86
N GLN A 34 23.70 6.09 -23.81
CA GLN A 34 23.62 6.84 -22.55
C GLN A 34 22.27 6.66 -21.83
N ILE A 35 21.16 6.53 -22.58
CA ILE A 35 19.84 6.26 -22.00
C ILE A 35 19.80 4.86 -21.35
N GLN A 36 20.40 3.86 -21.99
CA GLN A 36 20.44 2.50 -21.45
C GLN A 36 21.30 2.42 -20.18
N GLU A 37 22.48 3.05 -20.17
CA GLU A 37 23.37 3.09 -19.00
C GLU A 37 22.76 3.85 -17.80
N ALA A 38 21.81 4.76 -18.04
CA ALA A 38 21.06 5.47 -17.01
C ALA A 38 19.82 4.72 -16.48
N THR A 39 19.57 3.48 -16.92
CA THR A 39 18.53 2.64 -16.33
C THR A 39 19.10 1.95 -15.10
N PHE A 40 19.01 2.65 -13.97
CA PHE A 40 19.41 2.19 -12.65
C PHE A 40 18.60 0.93 -12.28
N VAL A 41 19.18 -0.25 -12.48
CA VAL A 41 18.55 -1.49 -12.05
C VAL A 41 18.63 -1.55 -10.53
N ILE A 42 17.52 -1.22 -9.87
CA ILE A 42 17.31 -1.57 -8.46
C ILE A 42 16.97 -3.07 -8.46
N GLU A 43 17.97 -3.92 -8.62
CA GLU A 43 17.78 -5.36 -8.45
C GLU A 43 17.44 -5.62 -6.98
N ASN A 44 16.21 -6.08 -6.77
CA ASN A 44 15.64 -6.48 -5.49
C ASN A 44 15.12 -5.31 -4.62
N PRO A 45 13.97 -4.71 -4.98
CA PRO A 45 13.23 -3.97 -3.96
C PRO A 45 13.01 -4.92 -2.79
N LEU A 46 13.46 -4.53 -1.60
CA LEU A 46 13.21 -5.28 -0.37
C LEU A 46 11.74 -5.73 -0.38
N PRO A 47 11.44 -7.00 -0.09
CA PRO A 47 10.08 -7.49 -0.15
C PRO A 47 9.21 -6.54 0.67
N VAL A 48 8.25 -5.90 0.01
CA VAL A 48 7.31 -5.02 0.68
C VAL A 48 6.58 -5.87 1.71
N LEU A 49 6.87 -5.65 2.99
CA LEU A 49 6.16 -6.29 4.07
C LEU A 49 4.71 -5.80 3.98
N SER A 50 3.84 -6.55 3.32
CA SER A 50 2.41 -6.26 3.32
C SER A 50 1.88 -6.62 4.70
N LEU A 51 1.91 -5.66 5.62
CA LEU A 51 1.28 -5.81 6.92
C LEU A 51 -0.23 -5.91 6.69
N GLN A 52 -0.75 -7.12 6.59
CA GLN A 52 -2.18 -7.39 6.57
C GLN A 52 -2.71 -7.14 8.00
N LEU A 53 -2.90 -5.87 8.33
CA LEU A 53 -3.65 -5.51 9.53
C LEU A 53 -5.07 -6.09 9.36
N PRO A 54 -5.55 -6.91 10.29
CA PRO A 54 -6.93 -7.36 10.26
C PRO A 54 -7.82 -6.12 10.25
N LYS A 55 -8.48 -5.91 9.12
CA LYS A 55 -9.37 -4.76 8.94
C LYS A 55 -10.63 -5.06 9.75
N HIS A 56 -10.89 -4.22 10.73
CA HIS A 56 -12.17 -4.21 11.43
C HIS A 56 -13.22 -3.62 10.49
N THR A 57 -13.90 -4.46 9.73
CA THR A 57 -14.99 -4.08 8.81
C THR A 57 -16.33 -4.65 9.27
N GLY A 58 -17.41 -4.14 8.69
CA GLY A 58 -18.77 -4.58 9.00
C GLY A 58 -19.40 -3.84 10.18
N MET A 59 -20.65 -4.21 10.49
CA MET A 59 -21.51 -3.50 11.44
C MET A 59 -21.52 -4.12 12.84
N TYR A 60 -21.01 -5.35 12.97
CA TYR A 60 -21.16 -6.15 14.19
C TYR A 60 -19.82 -6.26 14.91
N HIS A 61 -19.73 -5.63 16.07
CA HIS A 61 -18.48 -5.48 16.81
C HIS A 61 -18.56 -6.22 18.13
N ILE A 62 -17.58 -7.08 18.42
CA ILE A 62 -17.51 -7.75 19.72
C ILE A 62 -16.67 -6.91 20.66
N VAL A 63 -17.30 -6.32 21.66
CA VAL A 63 -16.68 -5.37 22.60
C VAL A 63 -16.19 -6.11 23.83
N ALA A 64 -14.93 -5.87 24.19
CA ALA A 64 -14.27 -6.38 25.39
C ALA A 64 -14.54 -5.53 26.63
N GLY A 65 -14.83 -4.24 26.44
CA GLY A 65 -15.11 -3.30 27.52
C GLY A 65 -15.21 -1.85 27.04
N ALA A 66 -15.70 -0.98 27.92
CA ALA A 66 -15.74 0.47 27.73
C ALA A 66 -15.13 1.16 28.96
N TYR A 67 -14.18 2.07 28.73
CA TYR A 67 -13.37 2.67 29.80
C TYR A 67 -13.43 4.19 29.74
N ARG A 68 -13.51 4.84 30.90
CA ARG A 68 -13.42 6.31 30.98
C ARG A 68 -12.00 6.83 30.79
N MET A 69 -11.02 6.10 31.31
CA MET A 69 -9.60 6.46 31.19
C MET A 69 -9.01 5.76 29.98
N GLU A 70 -8.42 6.54 29.06
CA GLU A 70 -7.81 6.01 27.84
C GLU A 70 -6.69 5.00 28.14
N GLU A 71 -5.90 5.24 29.18
CA GLU A 71 -4.85 4.35 29.65
C GLU A 71 -5.37 2.94 29.98
N ASN A 72 -6.58 2.84 30.55
CA ASN A 72 -7.19 1.54 30.84
C ASN A 72 -7.63 0.82 29.57
N ALA A 73 -8.14 1.55 28.58
CA ALA A 73 -8.45 0.99 27.28
C ALA A 73 -7.16 0.50 26.57
N ALA A 74 -6.09 1.30 26.61
CA ALA A 74 -4.79 0.94 26.05
C ALA A 74 -4.19 -0.31 26.72
N LYS A 75 -4.26 -0.39 28.07
CA LYS A 75 -3.85 -1.60 28.81
C LYS A 75 -4.66 -2.82 28.38
N LYS A 76 -5.98 -2.68 28.20
CA LYS A 76 -6.83 -3.79 27.75
C LYS A 76 -6.48 -4.24 26.33
N VAL A 77 -6.19 -3.33 25.42
CA VAL A 77 -5.71 -3.64 24.07
C VAL A 77 -4.43 -4.47 24.15
N GLU A 78 -3.47 -4.08 24.97
CA GLU A 78 -2.22 -4.83 25.08
C GLU A 78 -2.43 -6.24 25.65
N GLN A 79 -3.23 -6.36 26.71
CA GLN A 79 -3.61 -7.68 27.27
C GLN A 79 -4.28 -8.59 26.23
N LEU A 80 -5.06 -8.02 25.31
CA LEU A 80 -5.70 -8.78 24.24
C LEU A 80 -4.72 -9.17 23.14
N ARG A 81 -3.74 -8.32 22.81
CA ARG A 81 -2.66 -8.67 21.88
C ARG A 81 -1.78 -9.80 22.42
N GLU A 82 -1.43 -9.75 23.71
CA GLU A 82 -0.67 -10.81 24.37
C GLU A 82 -1.39 -12.17 24.32
N LYS A 83 -2.73 -12.16 24.33
CA LYS A 83 -3.56 -13.35 24.15
C LYS A 83 -3.72 -13.80 22.69
N GLY A 84 -3.13 -13.09 21.73
CA GLY A 84 -3.20 -13.41 20.30
C GLY A 84 -4.45 -12.87 19.60
N TYR A 85 -5.23 -12.00 20.22
CA TYR A 85 -6.30 -11.29 19.54
C TYR A 85 -5.74 -10.11 18.74
N SER A 86 -6.54 -9.60 17.81
CA SER A 86 -6.28 -8.35 17.10
C SER A 86 -7.28 -7.29 17.53
N PRO A 87 -7.08 -6.68 18.71
CA PRO A 87 -8.03 -5.73 19.27
C PRO A 87 -7.95 -4.35 18.61
N LEU A 88 -9.08 -3.66 18.60
CA LEU A 88 -9.19 -2.25 18.18
C LEU A 88 -9.67 -1.39 19.34
N LYS A 89 -9.00 -0.26 19.59
CA LYS A 89 -9.51 0.82 20.45
C LYS A 89 -10.28 1.79 19.57
N MET A 90 -11.54 2.05 19.90
CA MET A 90 -12.31 3.12 19.27
C MET A 90 -12.03 4.47 19.90
N GLU A 91 -12.29 5.52 19.13
CA GLU A 91 -12.41 6.88 19.63
C GLU A 91 -13.46 6.99 20.74
N PRO A 92 -13.33 7.97 21.64
CA PRO A 92 -14.26 8.13 22.75
C PRO A 92 -15.66 8.43 22.22
N THR A 93 -16.65 7.76 22.81
CA THR A 93 -18.06 8.06 22.53
C THR A 93 -18.41 9.48 22.98
N LYS A 94 -19.61 9.97 22.61
CA LYS A 94 -20.17 11.24 23.13
C LYS A 94 -20.22 11.36 24.66
N TYR A 95 -20.04 10.26 25.39
CA TYR A 95 -20.00 10.22 26.85
C TYR A 95 -18.57 10.08 27.41
N GLY A 96 -17.54 10.19 26.58
CA GLY A 96 -16.13 10.07 26.99
C GLY A 96 -15.70 8.64 27.32
N LEU A 97 -16.30 7.63 26.68
CA LEU A 97 -15.94 6.22 26.89
C LEU A 97 -15.15 5.67 25.70
N TYR A 98 -13.97 5.13 25.97
CA TYR A 98 -13.12 4.40 25.03
C TYR A 98 -13.51 2.93 25.00
N GLN A 99 -14.02 2.47 23.86
CA GLN A 99 -14.42 1.07 23.68
C GLN A 99 -13.27 0.25 23.11
N VAL A 100 -13.09 -0.97 23.59
CA VAL A 100 -12.08 -1.91 23.09
C VAL A 100 -12.79 -3.10 22.48
N LEU A 101 -12.44 -3.45 21.24
CA LEU A 101 -13.07 -4.51 20.46
C LEU A 101 -12.13 -5.71 20.38
N TYR A 102 -12.70 -6.91 20.36
CA TYR A 102 -12.01 -8.15 19.97
C TYR A 102 -11.89 -8.27 18.45
N ALA A 103 -13.00 -8.04 17.74
CA ALA A 103 -13.13 -8.23 16.31
C ALA A 103 -14.40 -7.56 15.78
N SER A 104 -14.46 -7.37 14.47
CA SER A 104 -15.62 -6.85 13.73
C SER A 104 -16.02 -7.81 12.62
N PHE A 105 -17.31 -7.88 12.32
CA PHE A 105 -17.89 -8.81 11.37
C PHE A 105 -18.94 -8.11 10.49
N GLU A 106 -19.02 -8.54 9.24
CA GLU A 106 -20.07 -8.13 8.30
C GLU A 106 -21.37 -8.91 8.54
N ASP A 107 -21.27 -10.21 8.84
CA ASP A 107 -22.42 -11.06 9.11
C ASP A 107 -22.73 -11.16 10.61
N ARG A 108 -24.02 -11.10 10.93
CA ARG A 108 -24.51 -11.14 12.31
C ARG A 108 -24.32 -12.51 12.95
N SER A 109 -24.47 -13.59 12.18
CA SER A 109 -24.39 -14.95 12.71
C SER A 109 -22.96 -15.30 13.12
N ASP A 110 -21.96 -14.89 12.33
CA ASP A 110 -20.54 -15.01 12.65
C ASP A 110 -20.17 -14.24 13.92
N ALA A 111 -20.64 -12.99 14.03
CA ALA A 111 -20.45 -12.19 15.23
C ALA A 111 -21.04 -12.86 16.48
N LEU A 112 -22.26 -13.39 16.39
CA LEU A 112 -22.91 -14.07 17.51
C LEU A 112 -22.18 -15.37 17.91
N ASN A 113 -21.67 -16.12 16.93
CA ASN A 113 -20.87 -17.31 17.20
C ASN A 113 -19.59 -16.94 17.93
N LYS A 114 -18.87 -15.91 17.46
CA LYS A 114 -17.65 -15.43 18.11
C LYS A 114 -17.91 -14.85 19.50
N LEU A 115 -18.99 -14.11 19.67
CA LEU A 115 -19.41 -13.58 20.98
C LEU A 115 -19.59 -14.70 22.00
N ARG A 116 -20.32 -15.76 21.62
CA ARG A 116 -20.55 -16.91 22.51
C ARG A 116 -19.27 -17.66 22.84
N GLU A 117 -18.34 -17.76 21.89
CA GLU A 117 -17.00 -18.32 22.13
C GLU A 117 -16.28 -17.48 23.20
N ILE A 118 -16.14 -16.17 22.97
CA ILE A 118 -15.45 -15.24 23.87
C ILE A 118 -16.08 -15.22 25.27
N GLN A 119 -17.41 -15.23 25.36
CA GLN A 119 -18.12 -15.27 26.64
C GLN A 119 -17.84 -16.54 27.44
N LYS A 120 -17.58 -17.67 26.77
CA LYS A 120 -17.26 -18.94 27.44
C LYS A 120 -15.80 -19.05 27.82
N THR A 121 -14.89 -18.50 27.01
CA THR A 121 -13.46 -18.76 27.13
C THR A 121 -12.68 -17.64 27.82
N ASP A 122 -13.02 -16.37 27.57
CA ASP A 122 -12.18 -15.25 27.99
C ASP A 122 -12.91 -14.17 28.78
N ASN A 123 -14.09 -13.72 28.31
CA ASN A 123 -14.80 -12.58 28.89
C ASN A 123 -16.31 -12.77 28.83
N LYS A 124 -16.89 -13.24 29.94
CA LYS A 124 -18.35 -13.42 30.12
C LYS A 124 -19.15 -12.13 29.90
N ASP A 125 -18.54 -10.99 30.18
CA ASP A 125 -19.18 -9.68 30.07
C ASP A 125 -19.00 -9.06 28.69
N ALA A 126 -18.42 -9.76 27.71
CA ALA A 126 -18.36 -9.26 26.34
C ALA A 126 -19.78 -9.04 25.77
N TRP A 127 -19.96 -7.98 24.98
CA TRP A 127 -21.22 -7.68 24.30
C TRP A 127 -21.00 -7.34 22.83
N MET A 128 -22.08 -7.36 22.05
CA MET A 128 -22.06 -6.95 20.65
C MET A 128 -22.56 -5.52 20.51
N LEU A 129 -21.81 -4.71 19.78
CA LEU A 129 -22.16 -3.35 19.38
C LEU A 129 -22.49 -3.34 17.90
N ILE A 130 -23.60 -2.70 17.52
CA ILE A 130 -24.09 -2.64 16.14
C ILE A 130 -24.02 -1.20 15.66
N GLN A 131 -23.01 -0.87 14.85
CA GLN A 131 -22.85 0.45 14.22
C GLN A 131 -21.79 0.39 13.13
N GLU A 132 -21.66 1.46 12.33
CA GLU A 132 -20.46 1.66 11.50
C GLU A 132 -19.29 2.10 12.38
N ILE A 133 -18.10 1.54 12.17
CA ILE A 133 -16.86 2.12 12.73
C ILE A 133 -16.58 3.39 11.93
N GLN A 134 -16.69 4.54 12.61
CA GLN A 134 -16.26 5.84 12.11
C GLN A 134 -14.84 6.15 12.55
#